data_AF-A0A4V0HYB5-F1
#
_entry.id   AF-A0A4V0HYB5-F1
#
_cell.length_a   1.000
_cell.length_b   1.000
_cell.length_c   1.000
_cell.angle_alpha   90.00
_cell.angle_beta   90.00
_cell.angle_gamma   90.00
#
_symmetry.space_group_name_H-M   'P 1'
#
loop_
_entity.id
_entity.type
_entity.pdbx_description
1 polymer ?
#
loop_
_entity_poly.entity_id
_entity_poly.type
_entity_poly.pdbx_seq_one_letter_code
_entity_poly.pdbx_strand_id
1 'polypeptide(L)'
;MATRPVNPGADYAAVVDGLDLVTVRSIKPDDGSTLLTCENVTCLQKRDSLVTVPVGEGEVGAARCGFTLVAAGLTFAPKDRDQITDAGGVVWEIGNVQAGGFGTMWHCDDCVKKRVNS
;
A
#
# COMPACT_ATOMS: atom_id res chain seq x y z
N MET A 1 12.61 -19.50 -27.82
CA MET A 1 11.93 -19.26 -26.53
C MET A 1 10.50 -19.74 -26.68
N ALA A 2 10.07 -20.75 -25.93
CA ALA A 2 8.68 -21.16 -25.91
C ALA A 2 7.88 -20.13 -25.11
N THR A 3 6.83 -19.58 -25.71
CA THR A 3 5.89 -18.68 -25.04
C THR A 3 5.20 -19.48 -23.93
N ARG A 4 5.45 -19.13 -22.66
CA ARG A 4 4.70 -19.74 -21.55
C ARG A 4 3.21 -19.46 -21.79
N PRO A 5 2.34 -20.48 -21.77
CA PRO A 5 0.91 -20.24 -21.84
C PRO A 5 0.52 -19.36 -20.64
N VAL A 6 0.04 -18.15 -20.92
CA VAL A 6 -0.47 -17.23 -19.91
C VAL A 6 -1.77 -17.83 -19.41
N ASN A 7 -1.81 -18.19 -18.13
CA ASN A 7 -3.04 -18.61 -17.46
C ASN A 7 -3.37 -17.52 -16.45
N PRO A 8 -4.20 -16.53 -16.80
CA PRO A 8 -4.46 -15.37 -15.95
C PRO A 8 -4.88 -15.73 -14.54
N GLY A 9 -5.62 -16.84 -14.35
CA GLY A 9 -6.05 -17.29 -13.02
C GLY A 9 -4.93 -17.91 -12.18
N ALA A 10 -4.06 -18.71 -12.80
CA ALA A 10 -2.91 -19.33 -12.10
C ALA A 10 -1.76 -18.34 -11.89
N ASP A 11 -1.54 -17.43 -12.85
CA ASP A 11 -0.57 -16.34 -12.72
C ASP A 11 -1.04 -15.32 -11.66
N TYR A 12 -2.36 -15.08 -11.55
CA TYR A 12 -2.95 -14.33 -10.43
C TYR A 12 -2.73 -15.04 -9.10
N ALA A 13 -3.01 -16.34 -8.99
CA ALA A 13 -2.80 -17.11 -7.75
C ALA A 13 -1.33 -17.18 -7.31
N ALA A 14 -0.38 -17.27 -8.24
CA ALA A 14 1.06 -17.27 -7.93
C ALA A 14 1.57 -15.90 -7.45
N VAL A 15 0.94 -14.80 -7.88
CA VAL A 15 1.14 -13.46 -7.28
C VAL A 15 0.50 -13.39 -5.89
N VAL A 16 -0.55 -14.19 -5.66
CA VAL A 16 -1.32 -14.24 -4.41
C VAL A 16 -0.62 -15.00 -3.27
N ASP A 17 0.27 -15.94 -3.60
CA ASP A 17 1.00 -16.80 -2.65
C ASP A 17 2.11 -16.07 -1.84
N GLY A 18 2.13 -14.74 -1.89
CA GLY A 18 2.96 -13.85 -1.07
C GLY A 18 2.19 -12.64 -0.55
N LEU A 19 0.86 -12.73 -0.46
CA LEU A 19 0.02 -11.63 -0.03
C LEU A 19 -0.22 -11.67 1.48
N ASP A 20 0.15 -10.58 2.13
CA ASP A 20 -0.22 -10.30 3.50
C ASP A 20 -1.62 -9.67 3.55
N LEU A 21 -2.24 -9.76 4.72
CA LEU A 21 -3.48 -9.05 5.03
C LEU A 21 -3.14 -7.75 5.72
N VAL A 22 -3.69 -6.65 5.21
CA VAL A 22 -3.46 -5.30 5.75
C VAL A 22 -4.78 -4.64 6.12
N THR A 23 -4.71 -3.63 6.98
CA THR A 23 -5.83 -2.74 7.28
C THR A 23 -5.62 -1.41 6.54
N VAL A 24 -6.60 -0.99 5.74
CA VAL A 24 -6.55 0.29 5.03
C VAL A 24 -7.53 1.26 5.65
N ARG A 25 -7.07 2.47 6.00
CA ARG A 25 -7.87 3.53 6.61
C ARG A 25 -7.90 4.75 5.69
N SER A 26 -9.10 5.18 5.34
CA SER A 26 -9.32 6.46 4.68
C SER A 26 -9.17 7.56 5.72
N ILE A 27 -8.22 8.48 5.52
CA ILE A 27 -7.94 9.55 6.47
C ILE A 27 -8.56 10.86 5.98
N LYS A 28 -9.12 11.63 6.90
CA LYS A 28 -9.60 12.99 6.65
C LYS A 28 -8.39 13.93 6.61
N PRO A 29 -8.19 14.71 5.52
CA PRO A 29 -7.01 15.56 5.38
C PRO A 29 -6.87 16.66 6.44
N ASP A 30 -7.99 17.14 6.98
CA ASP A 30 -8.02 18.33 7.84
C ASP A 30 -7.54 18.05 9.27
N ASP A 31 -7.99 16.93 9.84
CA ASP A 31 -7.81 16.59 11.26
C ASP A 31 -7.09 15.25 11.48
N GLY A 32 -6.79 14.51 10.40
CA GLY A 32 -6.12 13.22 10.47
C GLY A 32 -6.99 12.10 11.04
N SER A 33 -8.30 12.32 11.26
CA SER A 33 -9.23 11.31 11.74
C SER A 33 -9.51 10.25 10.66
N THR A 34 -9.88 9.04 11.10
CA THR A 34 -10.26 7.96 10.17
C THR A 34 -11.73 8.12 9.77
N LEU A 35 -11.99 8.15 8.47
CA LEU A 35 -13.33 8.19 7.88
C LEU A 35 -13.91 6.79 7.66
N LEU A 36 -13.11 5.90 7.06
CA LEU A 36 -13.50 4.54 6.69
C LEU A 36 -12.34 3.58 6.96
N THR A 37 -12.65 2.34 7.29
CA THR A 37 -11.66 1.27 7.52
C THR A 37 -12.07 0.03 6.75
N CYS A 38 -11.11 -0.57 6.04
CA CYS A 38 -11.21 -1.89 5.44
C CYS A 38 -10.18 -2.79 6.11
N GLU A 39 -10.62 -3.91 6.67
CA GLU A 39 -9.76 -4.91 7.29
C GLU A 39 -9.56 -6.09 6.35
N ASN A 40 -8.49 -6.85 6.57
CA ASN A 40 -8.17 -8.05 5.80
C ASN A 40 -8.08 -7.77 4.28
N VAL A 41 -7.59 -6.59 3.90
CA VAL A 41 -7.35 -6.24 2.51
C VAL A 41 -6.15 -7.04 2.04
N THR A 42 -6.36 -7.86 1.01
CA THR A 42 -5.29 -8.65 0.42
C THR A 42 -4.30 -7.72 -0.28
N CYS A 43 -3.01 -7.85 0.07
CA CYS A 43 -1.99 -6.92 -0.39
C CYS A 43 -0.65 -7.59 -0.71
N LEU A 44 0.01 -7.13 -1.78
CA LEU A 44 1.41 -7.43 -2.04
C LEU A 44 2.27 -6.29 -1.51
N GLN A 45 3.14 -6.60 -0.55
CA GLN A 45 4.14 -5.66 -0.04
C GLN A 45 5.44 -5.77 -0.85
N LYS A 46 5.86 -4.69 -1.50
CA LYS A 46 7.20 -4.56 -2.10
C LYS A 46 8.21 -4.30 -0.98
N ARG A 47 9.44 -4.82 -1.09
CA ARG A 47 10.47 -4.66 -0.04
C ARG A 47 10.72 -3.20 0.32
N ASP A 48 10.93 -2.98 1.61
CA ASP A 48 11.35 -1.71 2.18
C ASP A 48 12.64 -1.20 1.54
N SER A 49 12.67 0.09 1.23
CA SER A 49 13.90 0.82 0.93
C SER A 49 14.05 1.99 1.90
N LEU A 50 15.27 2.17 2.40
CA LEU A 50 15.64 3.37 3.14
C LEU A 50 16.00 4.44 2.13
N VAL A 51 15.27 5.55 2.18
CA VAL A 51 15.54 6.73 1.36
C VAL A 51 15.64 7.96 2.25
N THR A 52 16.52 8.88 1.87
CA THR A 52 16.54 10.21 2.47
C THR A 52 15.49 11.08 1.81
N VAL A 53 14.63 11.68 2.62
CA VAL A 53 13.61 12.62 2.16
C VAL A 53 14.01 14.00 2.68
N PRO A 54 14.08 15.02 1.81
CA PRO A 54 14.35 16.39 2.26
C PRO A 54 13.17 16.92 3.08
N VAL A 55 13.47 17.50 4.25
CA VAL A 55 12.51 18.14 5.16
C VAL A 55 13.10 19.48 5.60
N GLY A 56 12.62 20.57 4.99
CA GLY A 56 13.17 21.90 5.23
C GLY A 56 14.64 22.00 4.80
N GLU A 57 15.52 22.39 5.72
CA GLU A 57 16.98 22.46 5.49
C GLU A 57 17.73 21.16 5.84
N GLY A 58 17.02 20.07 6.17
CA GLY A 58 17.62 18.80 6.56
C GLY A 58 17.16 17.62 5.71
N GLU A 59 17.83 16.47 5.87
CA GLU A 59 17.38 15.19 5.34
C GLU A 59 16.95 14.27 6.48
N VAL A 60 15.82 13.59 6.31
CA VAL A 60 15.34 12.57 7.26
C VAL A 60 15.31 11.23 6.55
N GLY A 61 15.92 10.21 7.17
CA GLY A 61 15.74 8.83 6.74
C GLY A 61 14.28 8.43 6.87
N ALA A 62 13.65 8.11 5.74
CA ALA A 62 12.31 7.57 5.64
C ALA A 62 12.39 6.14 5.12
N ALA A 63 11.71 5.21 5.79
CA ALA A 63 11.43 3.92 5.19
C ALA A 63 10.29 4.13 4.18
N ARG A 64 10.54 3.78 2.92
CA ARG A 64 9.53 3.70 1.88
C ARG A 64 9.23 2.25 1.54
N CYS A 65 7.96 1.97 1.32
CA CYS A 65 7.45 0.68 0.91
C CYS A 65 6.41 0.88 -0.19
N GLY A 66 6.30 -0.07 -1.12
CA GLY A 66 5.23 -0.06 -2.12
C GLY A 66 4.20 -1.13 -1.78
N PHE A 67 2.92 -0.82 -1.91
CA PHE A 67 1.84 -1.77 -1.67
C PHE A 67 1.00 -1.93 -2.93
N THR A 68 0.56 -3.15 -3.23
CA THR A 68 -0.47 -3.40 -4.25
C THR A 68 -1.69 -4.01 -3.56
N LEU A 69 -2.78 -3.26 -3.50
CA LEU A 69 -4.02 -3.64 -2.82
C LEU A 69 -5.01 -4.21 -3.84
N VAL A 70 -5.65 -5.33 -3.49
CA VAL A 70 -6.74 -5.88 -4.31
C VAL A 70 -8.01 -5.03 -4.09
N ALA A 71 -8.57 -4.47 -5.17
CA ALA A 71 -9.69 -3.53 -5.09
C ALA A 71 -10.95 -4.15 -4.47
N ALA A 72 -11.17 -5.46 -4.63
CA ALA A 72 -12.31 -6.16 -4.06
C ALA A 72 -12.34 -6.16 -2.52
N GLY A 73 -11.20 -5.94 -1.85
CA GLY A 73 -11.12 -5.81 -0.40
C GLY A 73 -11.45 -4.40 0.11
N LEU A 74 -11.68 -3.43 -0.78
CA LEU A 74 -11.85 -2.03 -0.44
C LEU A 74 -13.28 -1.56 -0.73
N THR A 75 -13.85 -0.82 0.21
CA THR A 75 -15.16 -0.15 0.03
C THR A 75 -15.03 1.29 -0.46
N PHE A 76 -13.80 1.77 -0.64
CA PHE A 76 -13.46 3.11 -1.13
C PHE A 76 -12.21 3.08 -2.01
N ALA A 77 -12.06 4.08 -2.88
CA ALA A 77 -10.81 4.30 -3.59
C ALA A 77 -9.78 4.91 -2.63
N PRO A 78 -8.63 4.25 -2.39
CA PRO A 78 -7.57 4.83 -1.58
C PRO A 78 -7.03 6.09 -2.23
N LYS A 79 -6.57 7.03 -1.40
CA LYS A 79 -6.01 8.33 -1.81
C LYS A 79 -4.73 8.65 -1.04
N ASP A 80 -4.01 9.67 -1.49
CA ASP A 80 -2.85 10.18 -0.77
C ASP A 80 -3.24 10.55 0.68
N ARG A 81 -2.31 10.29 1.61
CA ARG A 81 -2.46 10.39 3.07
C ARG A 81 -3.36 9.34 3.74
N ASP A 82 -3.98 8.45 2.98
CA ASP A 82 -4.60 7.26 3.58
C ASP A 82 -3.52 6.37 4.22
N GLN A 83 -3.94 5.52 5.14
CA GLN A 83 -3.01 4.71 5.93
C GLN A 83 -3.20 3.22 5.65
N ILE A 84 -2.07 2.52 5.54
CA ILE A 84 -2.00 1.06 5.46
C ILE A 84 -1.31 0.58 6.75
N THR A 85 -1.96 -0.30 7.50
CA THR A 85 -1.33 -1.01 8.61
C THR A 85 -0.97 -2.41 8.13
N ASP A 86 0.32 -2.72 8.10
CA ASP A 86 0.78 -4.05 7.70
C ASP A 86 0.51 -5.12 8.78
N ALA A 87 0.75 -6.39 8.44
CA ALA A 87 0.56 -7.51 9.37
C ALA A 87 1.47 -7.42 10.62
N GLY A 88 2.58 -6.66 10.55
CA GLY A 88 3.46 -6.37 11.67
C GLY A 88 2.98 -5.22 12.57
N GLY A 89 1.85 -4.59 12.24
CA GLY A 89 1.30 -3.45 12.96
C GLY A 89 1.98 -2.11 12.63
N VAL A 90 2.84 -2.06 11.61
CA VAL A 90 3.47 -0.81 11.18
C VAL A 90 2.47 -0.02 10.34
N VAL A 91 2.36 1.27 10.66
CA VAL A 91 1.50 2.19 9.92
C VAL A 91 2.31 2.90 8.85
N TRP A 92 1.82 2.84 7.62
CA TRP A 92 2.36 3.47 6.43
C TRP A 92 1.36 4.50 5.91
N GLU A 93 1.83 5.69 5.57
CA GLU A 93 1.03 6.72 4.92
C GLU A 93 1.24 6.65 3.41
N ILE A 94 0.16 6.64 2.63
CA ILE A 94 0.21 6.54 1.17
C ILE A 94 0.67 7.89 0.59
N GLY A 95 1.80 7.87 -0.11
CA GLY A 95 2.36 9.05 -0.79
C GLY A 95 1.85 9.22 -2.22
N ASN A 96 1.64 8.12 -2.94
CA ASN A 96 1.04 8.11 -4.27
C ASN A 96 0.17 6.88 -4.46
N VAL A 97 -0.93 7.04 -5.21
CA VAL A 97 -1.81 5.92 -5.57
C VAL A 97 -2.19 5.94 -7.04
N GLN A 98 -2.20 4.75 -7.65
CA GLN A 98 -2.56 4.55 -9.06
C GLN A 98 -3.49 3.34 -9.19
N ALA A 99 -4.53 3.45 -10.02
CA ALA A 99 -5.35 2.31 -10.37
C ALA A 99 -4.60 1.40 -11.36
N GLY A 100 -4.57 0.10 -11.07
CA GLY A 100 -3.91 -0.92 -11.89
C GLY A 100 -4.86 -2.04 -12.31
N GLY A 101 -4.42 -2.87 -13.26
CA GLY A 101 -5.13 -4.09 -13.68
C GLY A 101 -6.59 -3.84 -14.08
N PHE A 102 -6.86 -2.81 -14.90
CA PHE A 102 -8.22 -2.43 -15.31
C PHE A 102 -9.19 -2.13 -14.13
N GLY A 103 -8.67 -1.60 -13.02
CA GLY A 103 -9.46 -1.24 -11.84
C GLY A 103 -9.63 -2.36 -10.82
N THR A 104 -8.89 -3.46 -10.98
CA THR A 104 -8.91 -4.58 -10.02
C THR A 104 -7.87 -4.43 -8.90
N MET A 105 -6.94 -3.49 -9.04
CA MET A 105 -5.86 -3.25 -8.07
C MET A 105 -5.60 -1.76 -7.87
N TRP A 106 -5.07 -1.44 -6.70
CA TRP A 106 -4.49 -0.13 -6.40
C TRP A 106 -3.01 -0.28 -6.09
N HIS A 107 -2.16 0.41 -6.85
CA HIS A 107 -0.74 0.52 -6.59
C HIS A 107 -0.50 1.75 -5.74
N CYS A 108 -0.10 1.54 -4.50
CA CYS A 108 0.34 2.58 -3.60
C CYS A 108 1.87 2.60 -3.63
N ASP A 109 2.43 3.38 -4.55
CA ASP A 109 3.86 3.58 -4.65
C ASP A 109 4.26 4.73 -3.70
N ASP A 110 5.46 4.67 -3.11
CA ASP A 110 5.95 5.66 -2.13
C ASP A 110 5.16 5.77 -0.81
N CYS A 111 4.71 4.65 -0.23
CA CYS A 111 4.20 4.69 1.15
C CYS A 111 5.33 4.96 2.15
N VAL A 112 5.11 5.90 3.07
CA VAL A 112 6.11 6.34 4.05
C VAL A 112 5.74 5.83 5.44
N LYS A 113 6.70 5.21 6.14
CA LYS A 113 6.49 4.72 7.50
C LYS A 113 6.18 5.87 8.46
N LYS A 114 5.03 5.82 9.14
CA LYS A 114 4.64 6.79 10.16
C LYS A 114 5.42 6.52 11.44
N ARG A 115 6.07 7.54 11.99
CA ARG A 115 6.70 7.43 13.32
C ARG A 115 5.58 7.42 14.37
N VAL A 116 5.56 6.37 15.19
CA VAL A 116 4.74 6.39 16.41
C VAL A 116 5.49 7.29 17.38
N ASN A 117 5.04 8.53 17.54
CA ASN A 117 5.53 9.36 18.64
C ASN A 117 5.10 8.65 19.93
N SER A 118 6.07 8.06 20.61
CA SER A 118 5.92 7.50 21.96
C SER A 118 5.93 8.61 22.99
#